data_AF-A0A1F7FA93-F1
#
_entry.id   AF-A0A1F7FA93-F1
#
_cell.length_a   1.000
_cell.length_b   1.000
_cell.length_c   1.000
_cell.angle_alpha   90.00
_cell.angle_beta   90.00
_cell.angle_gamma   90.00
#
_symmetry.space_group_name_H-M   'P 1'
#
loop_
_entity.id
_entity.type
_entity.pdbx_description
1 polymer ?
#
loop_
_entity_poly.entity_id
_entity_poly.type
_entity_poly.pdbx_seq_one_letter_code
_entity_poly.pdbx_strand_id
1 'polypeptide(L)'
;MGQTKESFLETLSISIQGSYPPEAREKKGYKEIISFCDQELAFWTEPKHRPHPISGWISRLETIKRLVSETKQFIEKNDGEEQWKSYWGERFRQINQNKIEPSYVFSDQPIAVCLNKIGLQIDNSGFAQEIMNGAIYYFYSGKSNNITQVNFDRSKYNLIGFLYAYEFEHQGDSLILSRSSHETSALEQLRKEWQGRSEQVRKEFDALTKNQKEWASKASEQWESSQISTKKAADDSIADHKITFDKIFKQYTDELEGLTKAYKEKLALEAPVEYWRNRATTYETKGNVWLKRTIWATCIVLAIIGACLYLPPEAFKGSILDAEPITIRGIILLAMFISFSAYFIRLLVKMTLSSFHLKRDAEEREQLTLIYLALVKDGKLEKDDRNFVLQSLFSRAETGLLGEDSGPTMPVLERVVR
;
A
#
# COMPACT_ATOMS: atom_id res chain seq x y z
N MET A 1 -42.79 -69.43 15.45
CA MET A 1 -41.87 -68.28 15.48
C MET A 1 -42.03 -67.64 16.84
N GLY A 2 -41.03 -67.74 17.71
CA GLY A 2 -41.09 -67.14 19.05
C GLY A 2 -41.04 -65.62 18.97
N GLN A 3 -41.67 -64.94 19.92
CA GLN A 3 -41.64 -63.49 20.00
C GLN A 3 -40.20 -63.01 20.28
N THR A 4 -39.72 -61.99 19.57
CA THR A 4 -38.39 -61.43 19.86
C THR A 4 -38.41 -60.65 21.18
N LYS A 5 -37.28 -60.55 21.88
CA LYS A 5 -37.15 -59.78 23.13
C LYS A 5 -37.66 -58.34 22.97
N GLU A 6 -37.31 -57.70 21.85
CA GLU A 6 -37.75 -56.34 21.53
C GLU A 6 -39.26 -56.27 21.29
N SER A 7 -39.83 -57.22 20.55
CA SER A 7 -41.28 -57.30 20.33
C SER A 7 -42.05 -57.55 21.64
N PHE A 8 -41.49 -58.30 22.60
CA PHE A 8 -42.10 -58.50 23.91
C PHE A 8 -42.03 -57.24 24.79
N LEU A 9 -40.93 -56.47 24.72
CA LEU A 9 -40.86 -55.19 25.43
C LEU A 9 -41.90 -54.17 24.93
N GLU A 10 -42.38 -54.31 23.69
CA GLU A 10 -43.46 -53.49 23.12
C GLU A 10 -44.86 -53.95 23.55
N THR A 11 -45.02 -55.16 24.11
CA THR A 11 -46.32 -55.63 24.62
C THR A 11 -46.57 -55.27 26.08
N LEU A 12 -45.55 -54.80 26.81
CA LEU A 12 -45.72 -54.30 28.18
C LEU A 12 -46.75 -53.18 28.19
N SER A 13 -47.68 -53.19 29.14
CA SER A 13 -48.66 -52.13 29.29
C SER A 13 -48.95 -51.86 30.76
N ILE A 14 -49.14 -50.60 31.10
CA ILE A 14 -49.62 -50.19 32.42
C ILE A 14 -50.82 -49.27 32.24
N SER A 15 -51.73 -49.32 33.19
CA SER A 15 -52.87 -48.41 33.27
C SER A 15 -52.79 -47.68 34.61
N ILE A 16 -52.68 -46.37 34.56
CA ILE A 16 -52.65 -45.52 35.75
C ILE A 16 -53.91 -44.69 35.77
N GLN A 17 -54.73 -44.90 36.80
CA GLN A 17 -55.95 -44.16 36.99
C GLN A 17 -55.65 -42.81 37.64
N GLY A 18 -55.70 -41.73 36.86
CA GLY A 18 -55.72 -40.38 37.39
C GLY A 18 -56.95 -40.18 38.26
N SER A 19 -56.86 -39.26 39.21
CA SER A 19 -57.99 -39.00 40.09
C SER A 19 -58.89 -37.91 39.54
N TYR A 20 -58.35 -36.82 38.96
CA TYR A 20 -59.20 -35.72 38.49
C TYR A 20 -58.66 -35.00 37.23
N PRO A 21 -59.36 -35.15 36.08
CA PRO A 21 -60.51 -36.04 35.89
C PRO A 21 -60.11 -37.52 36.11
N PRO A 22 -61.07 -38.40 36.51
CA PRO A 22 -60.82 -39.82 36.70
C PRO A 22 -60.58 -40.50 35.34
N GLU A 23 -59.39 -40.26 34.80
CA GLU A 23 -58.97 -40.73 33.48
C GLU A 23 -57.88 -41.77 33.65
N ALA A 24 -58.13 -42.96 33.11
CA ALA A 24 -57.11 -43.98 33.01
C ALA A 24 -56.17 -43.65 31.86
N ARG A 25 -54.89 -43.46 32.17
CA ARG A 25 -53.83 -43.36 31.16
C ARG A 25 -53.20 -44.72 30.96
N GLU A 26 -53.44 -45.29 29.78
CA GLU A 26 -52.75 -46.49 29.34
C GLU A 26 -51.47 -46.10 28.59
N LYS A 27 -50.36 -46.73 28.97
CA LYS A 27 -49.06 -46.58 28.29
C LYS A 27 -48.57 -47.95 27.87
N LYS A 28 -48.17 -48.09 26.60
CA LYS A 28 -47.81 -49.37 25.99
C LYS A 28 -46.37 -49.31 25.47
N GLY A 29 -45.63 -50.38 25.75
CA GLY A 29 -44.24 -50.52 25.40
C GLY A 29 -43.31 -49.91 26.45
N TYR A 30 -42.16 -50.57 26.64
CA TYR A 30 -41.15 -50.17 27.60
C TYR A 30 -40.74 -48.69 27.49
N LYS A 31 -40.47 -48.21 26.26
CA LYS A 31 -39.99 -46.84 26.02
C LYS A 31 -41.01 -45.78 26.41
N GLU A 32 -42.28 -45.97 26.06
CA GLU A 32 -43.35 -45.02 26.40
C GLU A 32 -43.59 -44.95 27.90
N ILE A 33 -43.57 -46.11 28.57
CA ILE A 33 -43.75 -46.19 30.02
C ILE A 33 -42.64 -45.43 30.77
N ILE A 34 -41.38 -45.65 30.37
CA ILE A 34 -40.24 -44.95 30.98
C ILE A 34 -40.29 -43.45 30.67
N SER A 35 -40.53 -43.07 29.40
CA SER A 35 -40.64 -41.66 29.00
C SER A 35 -41.74 -40.93 29.76
N PHE A 36 -42.89 -41.57 29.95
CA PHE A 36 -43.99 -41.00 30.74
C PHE A 36 -43.58 -40.78 32.20
N CYS A 37 -42.95 -41.78 32.83
CA CYS A 37 -42.48 -41.65 34.21
C CYS A 37 -41.43 -40.53 34.35
N ASP A 38 -40.51 -40.42 33.39
CA ASP A 38 -39.46 -39.39 33.41
C ASP A 38 -40.01 -37.98 33.26
N GLN A 39 -40.99 -37.78 32.37
CA GLN A 39 -41.66 -36.49 32.18
C GLN A 39 -42.42 -36.05 33.44
N GLU A 40 -43.22 -36.95 34.01
CA GLU A 40 -43.98 -36.66 35.23
C GLU A 40 -43.07 -36.44 36.44
N LEU A 41 -42.00 -37.25 36.59
CA LEU A 41 -41.01 -37.05 37.64
C LEU A 41 -40.30 -35.70 37.51
N ALA A 42 -39.88 -35.32 36.30
CA ALA A 42 -39.25 -34.03 36.07
C ALA A 42 -40.17 -32.86 36.49
N PHE A 43 -41.44 -32.91 36.06
CA PHE A 43 -42.43 -31.89 36.40
C PHE A 43 -42.67 -31.76 37.92
N TRP A 44 -42.75 -32.87 38.64
CA TRP A 44 -43.06 -32.85 40.08
C TRP A 44 -41.83 -32.71 40.98
N THR A 45 -40.62 -32.89 40.44
CA THR A 45 -39.37 -32.71 41.21
C THR A 45 -38.83 -31.28 41.17
N GLU A 46 -39.24 -30.47 40.19
CA GLU A 46 -38.84 -29.07 40.03
C GLU A 46 -39.25 -28.16 41.20
N PRO A 47 -40.46 -28.24 41.77
CA PRO A 47 -40.87 -27.35 42.86
C PRO A 47 -40.13 -27.61 44.18
N LYS A 48 -39.79 -26.52 44.90
CA LYS A 48 -39.08 -26.58 46.20
C LYS A 48 -39.91 -27.24 47.30
N HIS A 49 -41.22 -26.97 47.30
CA HIS A 49 -42.18 -27.56 48.24
C HIS A 49 -43.19 -28.41 47.48
N ARG A 50 -43.58 -29.55 48.06
CA ARG A 50 -44.45 -30.54 47.39
C ARG A 50 -45.53 -30.99 48.36
N PRO A 51 -46.81 -31.00 47.95
CA PRO A 51 -47.87 -31.38 48.84
C PRO A 51 -47.93 -32.91 49.04
N HIS A 52 -48.47 -33.34 50.18
CA HIS A 52 -48.56 -34.76 50.57
C HIS A 52 -49.15 -35.71 49.48
N PRO A 53 -50.12 -35.31 48.63
CA PRO A 53 -50.59 -36.18 47.54
C PRO A 53 -49.53 -36.40 46.45
N ILE A 54 -48.65 -35.42 46.21
CA ILE A 54 -47.63 -35.44 45.15
C ILE A 54 -46.40 -36.22 45.56
N SER A 55 -46.02 -36.22 46.84
CA SER A 55 -44.93 -37.09 47.33
C SER A 55 -45.25 -38.57 47.13
N GLY A 56 -46.50 -38.97 47.38
CA GLY A 56 -46.99 -40.31 47.08
C GLY A 56 -46.99 -40.63 45.58
N TRP A 57 -47.32 -39.65 44.73
CA TRP A 57 -47.27 -39.81 43.28
C TRP A 57 -45.84 -40.00 42.74
N ILE A 58 -44.88 -39.21 43.22
CA ILE A 58 -43.45 -39.36 42.87
C ILE A 58 -42.94 -40.76 43.23
N SER A 59 -43.18 -41.20 44.47
CA SER A 59 -42.75 -42.52 44.95
C SER A 59 -43.36 -43.65 44.10
N ARG A 60 -44.59 -43.46 43.64
CA ARG A 60 -45.28 -44.38 42.76
C ARG A 60 -44.66 -44.44 41.36
N LEU A 61 -44.35 -43.29 40.75
CA LEU A 61 -43.67 -43.21 39.45
C LEU A 61 -42.28 -43.84 39.50
N GLU A 62 -41.52 -43.60 40.56
CA GLU A 62 -40.22 -44.23 40.80
C GLU A 62 -40.34 -45.76 40.91
N THR A 63 -41.38 -46.24 41.62
CA THR A 63 -41.66 -47.67 41.74
C THR A 63 -42.00 -48.29 40.38
N ILE A 64 -42.85 -47.66 39.57
CA ILE A 64 -43.20 -48.14 38.22
C ILE A 64 -41.93 -48.19 37.35
N LYS A 65 -41.17 -47.09 37.31
CA LYS A 65 -39.92 -47.00 36.54
C LYS A 65 -38.92 -48.10 36.92
N ARG A 66 -38.76 -48.36 38.23
CA ARG A 66 -37.90 -49.42 38.75
C ARG A 66 -38.37 -50.81 38.27
N LEU A 67 -39.63 -51.16 38.51
CA LEU A 67 -40.17 -52.50 38.18
C LEU A 67 -40.13 -52.79 36.66
N VAL A 68 -40.41 -51.77 35.85
CA VAL A 68 -40.34 -51.88 34.38
C VAL A 68 -38.89 -52.03 33.90
N SER A 69 -37.95 -51.33 34.54
CA SER A 69 -36.51 -51.45 34.24
C SER A 69 -35.94 -52.82 34.66
N GLU A 70 -36.33 -53.33 35.84
CA GLU A 70 -35.99 -54.69 36.29
C GLU A 70 -36.53 -55.75 35.32
N THR A 71 -37.74 -55.55 34.80
CA THR A 71 -38.35 -56.44 33.79
C THR A 71 -37.52 -56.47 32.52
N LYS A 72 -37.08 -55.31 32.01
CA LYS A 72 -36.19 -55.26 30.83
C LYS A 72 -34.87 -56.00 31.08
N GLN A 73 -34.21 -55.74 32.21
CA GLN A 73 -32.95 -56.42 32.56
C GLN A 73 -33.13 -57.94 32.69
N PHE A 74 -34.27 -58.40 33.20
CA PHE A 74 -34.60 -59.81 33.28
C PHE A 74 -34.79 -60.43 31.88
N ILE A 75 -35.51 -59.77 30.98
CA ILE A 75 -35.74 -60.23 29.60
C ILE A 75 -34.43 -60.29 28.82
N GLU A 76 -33.51 -59.34 29.01
CA GLU A 76 -32.20 -59.36 28.34
C GLU A 76 -31.37 -60.60 28.75
N LYS A 77 -31.44 -61.01 30.02
CA LYS A 77 -30.65 -62.12 30.59
C LYS A 77 -31.23 -63.52 30.38
N ASN A 78 -32.50 -63.65 29.98
CA ASN A 78 -33.18 -64.94 29.85
C ASN A 78 -33.76 -65.11 28.44
N ASP A 79 -33.77 -66.32 27.88
CA ASP A 79 -34.19 -66.58 26.49
C ASP A 79 -35.58 -67.26 26.35
N GLY A 80 -36.36 -67.34 27.44
CA GLY A 80 -37.67 -68.01 27.47
C GLY A 80 -38.87 -67.06 27.51
N GLU A 81 -39.72 -67.09 26.48
CA GLU A 81 -40.93 -66.26 26.37
C GLU A 81 -41.91 -66.48 27.55
N GLU A 82 -42.13 -67.73 27.96
CA GLU A 82 -42.98 -68.06 29.11
C GLU A 82 -42.40 -67.55 30.45
N GLN A 83 -41.07 -67.49 30.57
CA GLN A 83 -40.41 -66.90 31.74
C GLN A 83 -40.61 -65.38 31.76
N TRP A 84 -40.55 -64.71 30.60
CA TRP A 84 -40.82 -63.28 30.49
C TRP A 84 -42.27 -62.93 30.84
N LYS A 85 -43.24 -63.71 30.32
CA LYS A 85 -44.67 -63.55 30.63
C LYS A 85 -44.95 -63.71 32.11
N SER A 86 -44.39 -64.75 32.74
CA SER A 86 -44.54 -65.00 34.17
C SER A 86 -43.93 -63.87 35.02
N TYR A 87 -42.71 -63.45 34.69
CA TYR A 87 -42.01 -62.37 35.39
C TYR A 87 -42.76 -61.04 35.29
N TRP A 88 -43.17 -60.65 34.08
CA TRP A 88 -43.98 -59.44 33.90
C TRP A 88 -45.34 -59.56 34.59
N GLY A 89 -46.00 -60.71 34.55
CA GLY A 89 -47.28 -60.93 35.23
C GLY A 89 -47.21 -60.74 36.75
N GLU A 90 -46.08 -61.04 37.39
CA GLU A 90 -45.85 -60.73 38.80
C GLU A 90 -45.66 -59.23 39.03
N ARG A 91 -44.80 -58.58 38.23
CA ARG A 91 -44.52 -57.14 38.35
C ARG A 91 -45.73 -56.28 38.02
N PHE A 92 -46.51 -56.67 37.02
CA PHE A 92 -47.78 -56.04 36.66
C PHE A 92 -48.79 -56.12 37.81
N ARG A 93 -48.83 -57.25 38.55
CA ARG A 93 -49.64 -57.35 39.78
C ARG A 93 -49.12 -56.42 40.87
N GLN A 94 -47.81 -56.34 41.10
CA GLN A 94 -47.22 -55.40 42.09
C GLN A 94 -47.51 -53.94 41.73
N ILE A 95 -47.45 -53.61 40.43
CA ILE A 95 -47.88 -52.30 39.93
C ILE A 95 -49.36 -52.12 40.28
N ASN A 96 -50.26 -53.04 39.94
CA ASN A 96 -51.70 -52.83 40.07
C ASN A 96 -52.34 -53.14 41.45
N GLN A 97 -51.61 -53.71 42.41
CA GLN A 97 -52.12 -54.06 43.74
C GLN A 97 -52.21 -52.85 44.69
N ASN A 98 -51.40 -51.80 44.49
CA ASN A 98 -51.41 -50.59 45.32
C ASN A 98 -52.52 -49.60 44.91
N LYS A 99 -53.78 -50.08 44.83
CA LYS A 99 -54.96 -49.27 44.47
C LYS A 99 -55.51 -48.39 45.61
N ILE A 100 -54.87 -48.37 46.77
CA ILE A 100 -55.31 -47.54 47.90
C ILE A 100 -54.45 -46.29 47.93
N GLU A 101 -55.00 -45.21 47.34
CA GLU A 101 -54.70 -43.75 47.43
C GLU A 101 -53.28 -43.25 47.81
N PRO A 102 -52.73 -42.25 47.08
CA PRO A 102 -53.34 -40.92 46.99
C PRO A 102 -53.66 -40.45 45.58
N SER A 103 -54.52 -39.44 45.48
CA SER A 103 -55.01 -38.83 44.25
C SER A 103 -53.90 -38.50 43.25
N TYR A 104 -53.82 -39.22 42.12
CA TYR A 104 -52.80 -38.99 41.11
C TYR A 104 -53.19 -37.81 40.22
N VAL A 105 -52.25 -36.88 40.06
CA VAL A 105 -52.40 -35.66 39.28
C VAL A 105 -51.34 -35.67 38.18
N PHE A 106 -51.77 -35.64 36.93
CA PHE A 106 -50.86 -35.63 35.78
C PHE A 106 -50.42 -34.21 35.45
N SER A 107 -49.18 -34.04 34.97
CA SER A 107 -48.53 -32.75 34.72
C SER A 107 -49.29 -31.79 33.80
N ASP A 108 -50.13 -32.31 32.91
CA ASP A 108 -50.94 -31.54 31.95
C ASP A 108 -52.29 -31.07 32.53
N GLN A 109 -52.67 -31.52 33.71
CA GLN A 109 -53.92 -31.11 34.33
C GLN A 109 -53.80 -29.68 34.89
N PRO A 110 -54.84 -28.84 34.79
CA PRO A 110 -54.82 -27.46 35.29
C PRO A 110 -54.41 -27.35 36.78
N ILE A 111 -54.88 -28.29 37.60
CA ILE A 111 -54.49 -28.41 39.00
C ILE A 111 -52.97 -28.65 39.17
N ALA A 112 -52.35 -29.43 38.28
CA ALA A 112 -50.93 -29.72 38.32
C ALA A 112 -50.09 -28.47 38.05
N VAL A 113 -50.46 -27.74 36.99
CA VAL A 113 -49.82 -26.48 36.61
C VAL A 113 -50.00 -25.44 37.72
N CYS A 114 -51.20 -25.34 38.31
CA CYS A 114 -51.48 -24.44 39.42
C CYS A 114 -50.62 -24.76 40.65
N LEU A 115 -50.57 -26.03 41.09
CA LEU A 115 -49.80 -26.45 42.25
C LEU A 115 -48.29 -26.31 42.03
N ASN A 116 -47.81 -26.60 40.82
CA ASN A 116 -46.42 -26.39 40.43
C ASN A 116 -46.04 -24.90 40.55
N LYS A 117 -46.85 -23.97 40.00
CA LYS A 117 -46.63 -22.53 40.15
C LYS A 117 -46.58 -22.07 41.61
N ILE A 118 -47.50 -22.56 42.45
CA ILE A 118 -47.50 -22.27 43.89
C ILE A 118 -46.20 -22.77 44.54
N GLY A 119 -45.75 -23.98 44.21
CA GLY A 119 -44.53 -24.58 44.77
C GLY A 119 -43.21 -23.96 44.27
N LEU A 120 -43.23 -23.28 43.13
CA LEU A 120 -42.09 -22.49 42.63
C LEU A 120 -42.00 -21.10 43.26
N GLN A 121 -43.15 -20.47 43.57
CA GLN A 121 -43.21 -19.07 43.95
C GLN A 121 -43.09 -18.81 45.46
N ILE A 122 -43.31 -19.82 46.32
CA ILE A 122 -43.40 -19.63 47.77
C ILE A 122 -42.21 -20.27 48.46
N ASP A 123 -41.36 -19.46 49.11
CA ASP A 123 -40.13 -19.96 49.73
C ASP A 123 -40.33 -20.61 51.11
N ASN A 124 -41.39 -20.25 51.86
CA ASN A 124 -41.63 -20.77 53.21
C ASN A 124 -42.46 -22.08 53.20
N SER A 125 -41.86 -23.18 53.68
CA SER A 125 -42.41 -24.53 53.65
C SER A 125 -43.74 -24.70 54.39
N GLY A 126 -43.92 -24.00 55.51
CA GLY A 126 -45.13 -24.13 56.34
C GLY A 126 -46.38 -23.58 55.65
N PHE A 127 -46.27 -22.40 55.04
CA PHE A 127 -47.38 -21.75 54.35
C PHE A 127 -47.64 -22.32 52.97
N ALA A 128 -46.59 -22.77 52.26
CA ALA A 128 -46.74 -23.39 50.95
C ALA A 128 -47.67 -24.62 51.01
N GLN A 129 -47.56 -25.43 52.08
CA GLN A 129 -48.42 -26.60 52.26
C GLN A 129 -49.89 -26.21 52.47
N GLU A 130 -50.16 -25.19 53.29
CA GLU A 130 -51.53 -24.71 53.54
C GLU A 130 -52.15 -24.06 52.29
N ILE A 131 -51.37 -23.27 51.54
CA ILE A 131 -51.80 -22.68 50.26
C ILE A 131 -52.09 -23.79 49.24
N MET A 132 -51.23 -24.79 49.12
CA MET A 132 -51.48 -25.94 48.24
C MET A 132 -52.72 -26.73 48.67
N ASN A 133 -52.95 -26.92 49.97
CA ASN A 133 -54.16 -27.57 50.48
C ASN A 133 -55.42 -26.77 50.12
N GLY A 134 -55.37 -25.45 50.22
CA GLY A 134 -56.44 -24.56 49.77
C GLY A 134 -56.74 -24.66 48.27
N ALA A 135 -55.69 -24.66 47.44
CA ALA A 135 -55.80 -24.80 45.98
C ALA A 135 -56.33 -26.19 45.59
N ILE A 136 -55.83 -27.24 46.25
CA ILE A 136 -56.36 -28.61 46.18
C ILE A 136 -57.86 -28.55 46.51
N TYR A 137 -58.23 -28.02 47.68
CA TYR A 137 -59.63 -27.97 48.09
C TYR A 137 -60.52 -27.28 47.06
N TYR A 138 -60.10 -26.17 46.44
CA TYR A 138 -60.84 -25.55 45.34
C TYR A 138 -61.14 -26.54 44.21
N PHE A 139 -60.11 -27.17 43.65
CA PHE A 139 -60.27 -28.10 42.53
C PHE A 139 -61.03 -29.40 42.91
N TYR A 140 -60.93 -29.85 44.17
CA TYR A 140 -61.54 -31.09 44.65
C TYR A 140 -62.96 -30.89 45.24
N SER A 141 -63.29 -29.71 45.77
CA SER A 141 -64.56 -29.45 46.47
C SER A 141 -65.76 -29.78 45.58
N GLY A 142 -66.67 -30.61 46.10
CA GLY A 142 -67.87 -31.06 45.37
C GLY A 142 -67.66 -32.16 44.32
N LYS A 143 -66.41 -32.62 44.08
CA LYS A 143 -66.10 -33.64 43.05
C LYS A 143 -65.58 -34.98 43.60
N SER A 144 -65.16 -35.05 44.87
CA SER A 144 -64.63 -36.26 45.52
C SER A 144 -65.19 -36.46 46.94
N ASN A 145 -65.34 -37.72 47.37
CA ASN A 145 -65.74 -38.07 48.75
C ASN A 145 -64.55 -38.16 49.73
N ASN A 146 -63.31 -38.24 49.22
CA ASN A 146 -62.07 -38.33 50.00
C ASN A 146 -61.25 -37.03 49.87
N ILE A 147 -61.80 -35.92 50.36
CA ILE A 147 -61.09 -34.63 50.34
C ILE A 147 -60.52 -34.38 51.73
N THR A 148 -59.26 -33.95 51.79
CA THR A 148 -58.69 -33.38 53.01
C THR A 148 -59.56 -32.19 53.43
N GLN A 149 -60.30 -32.31 54.53
CA GLN A 149 -61.09 -31.18 55.01
C GLN A 149 -60.15 -30.02 55.32
N VAL A 150 -60.35 -28.90 54.63
CA VAL A 150 -59.55 -27.71 54.81
C VAL A 150 -60.33 -26.75 55.70
N ASN A 151 -59.72 -26.33 56.81
CA ASN A 151 -60.31 -25.36 57.71
C ASN A 151 -59.87 -23.95 57.29
N PHE A 152 -60.79 -23.21 56.67
CA PHE A 152 -60.56 -21.83 56.24
C PHE A 152 -60.51 -20.84 57.42
N ASP A 153 -61.19 -21.16 58.52
CA ASP A 153 -61.23 -20.30 59.72
C ASP A 153 -59.92 -20.33 60.51
N ARG A 154 -59.18 -21.45 60.44
CA ARG A 154 -57.92 -21.64 61.18
C ARG A 154 -56.67 -21.20 60.41
N SER A 155 -56.73 -21.11 59.08
CA SER A 155 -55.60 -20.65 58.28
C SER A 155 -56.04 -19.81 57.09
N LYS A 156 -55.61 -18.54 57.10
CA LYS A 156 -55.73 -17.62 55.96
C LYS A 156 -55.01 -18.13 54.72
N TYR A 157 -54.00 -18.98 54.87
CA TYR A 157 -53.21 -19.52 53.77
C TYR A 157 -54.02 -20.53 52.95
N ASN A 158 -54.90 -21.29 53.59
CA ASN A 158 -55.88 -22.12 52.89
C ASN A 158 -56.81 -21.28 51.99
N LEU A 159 -57.29 -20.13 52.48
CA LEU A 159 -58.14 -19.24 51.69
C LEU A 159 -57.37 -18.61 50.52
N ILE A 160 -56.11 -18.20 50.75
CA ILE A 160 -55.24 -17.68 49.68
C ILE A 160 -55.06 -18.73 48.57
N GLY A 161 -54.81 -19.99 48.94
CA GLY A 161 -54.72 -21.10 47.99
C GLY A 161 -55.98 -21.31 47.17
N PHE A 162 -57.13 -21.26 47.83
CA PHE A 162 -58.43 -21.39 47.18
C PHE A 162 -58.69 -20.27 46.16
N LEU A 163 -58.43 -19.02 46.56
CA LEU A 163 -58.59 -17.85 45.68
C LEU A 163 -57.58 -17.85 44.52
N TYR A 164 -56.35 -18.31 44.77
CA TYR A 164 -55.35 -18.45 43.71
C TYR A 164 -55.80 -19.45 42.66
N ALA A 165 -56.31 -20.61 43.07
CA ALA A 165 -56.81 -21.64 42.16
C ALA A 165 -58.02 -21.15 41.35
N TYR A 166 -58.93 -20.41 42.01
CA TYR A 166 -60.05 -19.76 41.36
C TYR A 166 -59.61 -18.76 40.26
N GLU A 167 -58.72 -17.83 40.58
CA GLU A 167 -58.19 -16.85 39.61
C GLU A 167 -57.39 -17.53 38.49
N PHE A 168 -56.65 -18.59 38.80
CA PHE A 168 -55.89 -19.37 37.82
C PHE A 168 -56.80 -20.05 36.78
N GLU A 169 -57.98 -20.53 37.19
CA GLU A 169 -58.94 -21.15 36.28
C GLU A 169 -59.67 -20.12 35.42
N HIS A 170 -59.96 -18.94 35.96
CA HIS A 170 -60.84 -17.97 35.31
C HIS A 170 -60.12 -16.91 34.46
N GLN A 171 -58.79 -16.76 34.58
CA GLN A 171 -57.88 -15.97 33.71
C GLN A 171 -58.50 -14.73 33.00
N GLY A 172 -59.24 -13.88 33.72
CA GLY A 172 -59.87 -12.67 33.18
C GLY A 172 -61.40 -12.61 33.22
N ASP A 173 -62.09 -13.73 33.47
CA ASP A 173 -63.55 -13.82 33.68
C ASP A 173 -63.90 -14.10 35.15
N SER A 174 -63.29 -13.33 36.06
CA SER A 174 -63.53 -13.47 37.49
C SER A 174 -64.91 -12.89 37.85
N LEU A 175 -65.78 -13.73 38.42
CA LEU A 175 -67.04 -13.34 39.04
C LEU A 175 -66.87 -12.41 40.26
N ILE A 176 -65.66 -12.32 40.84
CA ILE A 176 -65.43 -11.65 42.12
C ILE A 176 -65.16 -10.14 41.94
N LEU A 177 -64.61 -9.68 40.80
CA LEU A 177 -64.35 -8.25 40.54
C LEU A 177 -64.38 -7.85 39.05
N SER A 178 -64.92 -6.65 38.75
CA SER A 178 -65.07 -6.05 37.40
C SER A 178 -63.76 -5.51 36.78
N ARG A 179 -62.69 -6.29 36.81
CA ARG A 179 -61.35 -5.90 36.33
C ARG A 179 -61.24 -5.86 34.79
N SER A 180 -62.03 -6.68 34.10
CA SER A 180 -62.04 -6.84 32.64
C SER A 180 -62.26 -5.53 31.85
N SER A 181 -63.15 -4.64 32.30
CA SER A 181 -63.47 -3.40 31.57
C SER A 181 -62.31 -2.40 31.53
N HIS A 182 -61.59 -2.22 32.64
CA HIS A 182 -60.48 -1.28 32.72
C HIS A 182 -59.25 -1.78 31.95
N GLU A 183 -58.99 -3.09 31.99
CA GLU A 183 -57.94 -3.71 31.19
C GLU A 183 -58.25 -3.63 29.70
N THR A 184 -59.50 -3.86 29.29
CA THR A 184 -59.93 -3.74 27.89
C THR A 184 -59.72 -2.30 27.38
N SER A 185 -60.12 -1.29 28.15
CA SER A 185 -59.91 0.12 27.78
C SER A 185 -58.42 0.49 27.67
N ALA A 186 -57.57 0.00 28.58
CA ALA A 186 -56.14 0.24 28.53
C ALA A 186 -55.50 -0.43 27.29
N LEU A 187 -55.91 -1.66 26.97
CA LEU A 187 -55.46 -2.39 25.79
C LEU A 187 -55.89 -1.70 24.49
N GLU A 188 -57.11 -1.16 24.43
CA GLU A 188 -57.57 -0.38 23.27
C GLU A 188 -56.76 0.91 23.07
N GLN A 189 -56.42 1.61 24.15
CA GLN A 189 -55.57 2.79 24.07
C GLN A 189 -54.16 2.43 23.57
N LEU A 190 -53.54 1.40 24.14
CA LEU A 190 -52.23 0.90 23.69
C LEU A 190 -52.26 0.49 22.22
N ARG A 191 -53.33 -0.15 21.76
CA ARG A 191 -53.51 -0.52 20.36
C ARG A 191 -53.54 0.71 19.45
N LYS A 192 -54.27 1.76 19.83
CA LYS A 192 -54.35 3.02 19.06
C LYS A 192 -53.00 3.72 18.99
N GLU A 193 -52.30 3.82 20.12
CA GLU A 193 -50.96 4.42 20.19
C GLU A 193 -49.95 3.63 19.34
N TRP A 194 -49.98 2.30 19.43
CA TRP A 194 -49.14 1.44 18.62
C TRP A 194 -49.40 1.62 17.13
N GLN A 195 -50.68 1.64 16.72
CA GLN A 195 -51.05 1.85 15.32
C GLN A 195 -50.56 3.22 14.82
N GLY A 196 -50.81 4.29 15.58
CA GLY A 196 -50.35 5.64 15.22
C GLY A 196 -48.83 5.73 15.08
N ARG A 197 -48.09 5.14 16.03
CA ARG A 197 -46.62 5.13 15.99
C ARG A 197 -46.08 4.26 14.86
N SER A 198 -46.70 3.12 14.58
CA SER A 198 -46.31 2.24 13.47
C SER A 198 -46.46 2.93 12.11
N GLU A 199 -47.53 3.70 11.92
CA GLU A 199 -47.77 4.45 10.68
C GLU A 199 -46.79 5.61 10.53
N GLN A 200 -46.44 6.30 11.63
CA GLN A 200 -45.42 7.35 11.61
C GLN A 200 -44.04 6.79 11.25
N VAL A 201 -43.62 5.71 11.91
CA VAL A 201 -42.33 5.05 11.61
C VAL A 201 -42.26 4.60 10.16
N ARG A 202 -43.37 4.08 9.60
CA ARG A 202 -43.43 3.68 8.19
C ARG A 202 -43.20 4.85 7.25
N LYS A 203 -43.85 5.99 7.51
CA LYS A 203 -43.66 7.22 6.70
C LYS A 203 -42.22 7.74 6.78
N GLU A 204 -41.63 7.75 7.97
CA GLU A 204 -40.23 8.16 8.16
C GLU A 204 -39.27 7.20 7.43
N PHE A 205 -39.51 5.90 7.52
CA PHE A 205 -38.72 4.89 6.82
C PHE A 205 -38.81 5.00 5.30
N ASP A 206 -40.01 5.23 4.76
CA ASP A 206 -40.22 5.45 3.33
C ASP A 206 -39.49 6.72 2.84
N ALA A 207 -39.56 7.80 3.61
CA ALA A 207 -38.86 9.05 3.32
C ALA A 207 -37.33 8.87 3.35
N LEU A 208 -36.81 8.18 4.37
CA LEU A 208 -35.38 7.86 4.47
C LEU A 208 -34.92 6.99 3.30
N THR A 209 -35.69 5.97 2.94
CA THR A 209 -35.39 5.07 1.82
C THR A 209 -35.36 5.84 0.49
N LYS A 210 -36.30 6.76 0.28
CA LYS A 210 -36.32 7.63 -0.90
C LYS A 210 -35.09 8.54 -0.95
N ASN A 211 -34.80 9.23 0.14
CA ASN A 211 -33.64 10.12 0.24
C ASN A 211 -32.31 9.37 0.01
N GLN A 212 -32.19 8.15 0.55
CA GLN A 212 -31.02 7.30 0.35
C GLN A 212 -30.83 6.93 -1.13
N LYS A 213 -31.92 6.55 -1.83
CA LYS A 213 -31.87 6.24 -3.27
C LYS A 213 -31.48 7.45 -4.11
N GLU A 214 -32.06 8.61 -3.82
CA GLU A 214 -31.73 9.86 -4.53
C GLU A 214 -30.28 10.28 -4.29
N TRP A 215 -29.80 10.19 -3.04
CA TRP A 215 -28.41 10.48 -2.71
C TRP A 215 -27.46 9.51 -3.42
N ALA A 216 -27.77 8.21 -3.43
CA ALA A 216 -26.95 7.21 -4.10
C ALA A 216 -26.86 7.46 -5.62
N SER A 217 -27.97 7.81 -6.28
CA SER A 217 -27.99 8.15 -7.71
C SER A 217 -27.14 9.38 -8.02
N LYS A 218 -27.30 10.45 -7.23
CA LYS A 218 -26.53 11.69 -7.39
C LYS A 218 -25.04 11.46 -7.14
N ALA A 219 -24.70 10.68 -6.11
CA ALA A 219 -23.32 10.32 -5.81
C ALA A 219 -22.68 9.52 -6.96
N SER A 220 -23.40 8.56 -7.56
CA SER A 220 -22.90 7.81 -8.71
C SER A 220 -22.70 8.69 -9.95
N GLU A 221 -23.65 9.56 -10.27
CA GLU A 221 -23.54 10.48 -11.43
C GLU A 221 -22.38 11.47 -11.26
N GLN A 222 -22.22 12.03 -10.05
CA GLN A 222 -21.12 12.94 -9.74
C GLN A 222 -19.77 12.23 -9.78
N TRP A 223 -19.70 10.99 -9.28
CA TRP A 223 -18.48 10.18 -9.35
C TRP A 223 -18.09 9.88 -10.81
N GLU A 224 -19.05 9.43 -11.63
CA GLU A 224 -18.79 9.08 -13.02
C GLU A 224 -18.38 10.30 -13.86
N SER A 225 -19.08 11.43 -13.70
CA SER A 225 -18.71 12.69 -14.36
C SER A 225 -17.32 13.19 -13.93
N SER A 226 -16.98 13.09 -12.63
CA SER A 226 -15.65 13.44 -12.12
C SER A 226 -14.55 12.54 -12.67
N GLN A 227 -14.81 11.23 -12.84
CA GLN A 227 -13.85 10.30 -13.44
C GLN A 227 -13.59 10.65 -14.90
N ILE A 228 -14.64 10.92 -15.67
CA ILE A 228 -14.54 11.30 -17.09
C ILE A 228 -13.77 12.62 -17.24
N SER A 229 -14.11 13.64 -16.45
CA SER A 229 -13.45 14.95 -16.52
C SER A 229 -11.99 14.89 -16.09
N THR A 230 -11.69 14.13 -15.03
CA THR A 230 -10.31 13.97 -14.53
C THR A 230 -9.45 13.21 -15.53
N LYS A 231 -9.98 12.12 -16.11
CA LYS A 231 -9.28 11.36 -17.14
C LYS A 231 -8.99 12.22 -18.36
N LYS A 232 -10.00 12.98 -18.84
CA LYS A 232 -9.82 13.90 -19.97
C LYS A 232 -8.77 14.97 -19.69
N ALA A 233 -8.83 15.60 -18.51
CA ALA A 233 -7.85 16.61 -18.12
C ALA A 233 -6.42 16.04 -18.02
N ALA A 234 -6.28 14.80 -17.53
CA ALA A 234 -4.99 14.10 -17.50
C ALA A 234 -4.48 13.79 -18.92
N ASP A 235 -5.34 13.26 -19.79
CA ASP A 235 -4.99 12.95 -21.19
C ASP A 235 -4.59 14.22 -21.95
N ASP A 236 -5.34 15.32 -21.79
CA ASP A 236 -5.05 16.61 -22.40
C ASP A 236 -3.72 17.19 -21.88
N SER A 237 -3.46 17.09 -20.56
CA SER A 237 -2.19 17.55 -19.95
C SER A 237 -0.99 16.71 -20.41
N ILE A 238 -1.14 15.39 -20.55
CA ILE A 238 -0.09 14.51 -21.06
C ILE A 238 0.22 14.86 -22.52
N ALA A 239 -0.80 15.11 -23.34
CA ALA A 239 -0.63 15.51 -24.73
C ALA A 239 0.11 16.85 -24.85
N ASP A 240 -0.27 17.85 -24.05
CA ASP A 240 0.38 19.17 -24.05
C ASP A 240 1.83 19.10 -23.55
N HIS A 241 2.08 18.34 -22.49
CA HIS A 241 3.44 18.09 -22.00
C HIS A 241 4.29 17.38 -23.05
N LYS A 242 3.75 16.42 -23.81
CA LYS A 242 4.49 15.75 -24.87
C LYS A 242 4.88 16.71 -25.99
N ILE A 243 3.96 17.54 -26.45
CA ILE A 243 4.24 18.56 -27.48
C ILE A 243 5.30 19.55 -26.98
N THR A 244 5.17 20.01 -25.73
CA THR A 244 6.10 20.95 -25.12
C THR A 244 7.48 20.32 -24.95
N PHE A 245 7.53 19.07 -24.47
CA PHE A 245 8.77 18.32 -24.32
C PHE A 245 9.46 18.10 -25.66
N ASP A 246 8.74 17.64 -26.68
CA ASP A 246 9.30 17.42 -28.02
C ASP A 246 9.85 18.71 -28.62
N LYS A 247 9.16 19.84 -28.41
CA LYS A 247 9.63 21.17 -28.84
C LYS A 247 10.91 21.59 -28.12
N ILE A 248 10.93 21.49 -26.79
CA ILE A 248 12.10 21.86 -25.97
C ILE A 248 13.28 20.95 -26.27
N PHE A 249 13.04 19.63 -26.35
CA PHE A 249 14.05 18.64 -26.66
C PHE A 249 14.67 18.92 -28.03
N LYS A 250 13.84 19.15 -29.05
CA LYS A 250 14.31 19.51 -30.39
C LYS A 250 15.13 20.81 -30.39
N GLN A 251 14.65 21.83 -29.69
CA GLN A 251 15.39 23.09 -29.57
C GLN A 251 16.78 22.88 -28.95
N TYR A 252 16.86 22.15 -27.84
CA TYR A 252 18.15 21.87 -27.19
C TYR A 252 19.06 21.00 -28.04
N THR A 253 18.54 20.00 -28.77
CA THR A 253 19.36 19.20 -29.68
C THR A 253 19.92 20.04 -30.82
N ASP A 254 19.10 20.94 -31.41
CA ASP A 254 19.54 21.82 -32.49
C ASP A 254 20.60 22.83 -31.98
N GLU A 255 20.40 23.39 -30.78
CA GLU A 255 21.37 24.28 -30.13
C GLU A 255 22.68 23.57 -29.80
N LEU A 256 22.62 22.34 -29.26
CA LEU A 256 23.81 21.54 -28.94
C LEU A 256 24.59 21.14 -30.20
N GLU A 257 23.90 20.78 -31.27
CA GLU A 257 24.54 20.48 -32.55
C GLU A 257 25.23 21.73 -33.11
N GLY A 258 24.55 22.87 -33.08
CA GLY A 258 25.11 24.18 -33.48
C GLY A 258 26.33 24.56 -32.65
N LEU A 259 26.26 24.43 -31.32
CA LEU A 259 27.37 24.72 -30.41
C LEU A 259 28.54 23.76 -30.63
N THR A 260 28.27 22.47 -30.82
CA THR A 260 29.29 21.46 -31.08
C THR A 260 30.02 21.75 -32.39
N LYS A 261 29.28 22.14 -33.44
CA LYS A 261 29.87 22.54 -34.72
C LYS A 261 30.72 23.80 -34.56
N ALA A 262 30.20 24.84 -33.93
CA ALA A 262 30.93 26.08 -33.68
C ALA A 262 32.20 25.87 -32.84
N TYR A 263 32.14 24.99 -31.83
CA TYR A 263 33.29 24.65 -30.99
C TYR A 263 34.34 23.85 -31.75
N LYS A 264 33.94 22.84 -32.54
CA LYS A 264 34.85 22.09 -33.41
C LYS A 264 35.52 23.00 -34.45
N GLU A 265 34.75 23.93 -35.04
CA GLU A 265 35.28 24.93 -35.97
C GLU A 265 36.29 25.85 -35.28
N LYS A 266 35.98 26.35 -34.08
CA LYS A 266 36.90 27.17 -33.28
C LYS A 266 38.20 26.41 -32.94
N LEU A 267 38.10 25.15 -32.54
CA LEU A 267 39.27 24.35 -32.16
C LEU A 267 40.17 24.03 -33.36
N ALA A 268 39.57 23.74 -34.52
CA ALA A 268 40.31 23.53 -35.78
C ALA A 268 41.01 24.80 -36.27
N LEU A 269 40.46 25.97 -35.91
CA LEU A 269 40.93 27.30 -36.24
C LEU A 269 42.11 27.79 -35.42
N GLU A 270 42.02 27.58 -34.11
CA GLU A 270 42.84 28.26 -33.14
C GLU A 270 44.27 27.69 -33.14
N ALA A 271 44.40 26.37 -33.26
CA ALA A 271 45.69 25.70 -33.18
C ALA A 271 46.70 26.10 -34.30
N PRO A 272 46.33 26.14 -35.59
CA PRO A 272 47.27 26.53 -36.65
C PRO A 272 47.62 28.03 -36.63
N VAL A 273 46.65 28.89 -36.31
CA VAL A 273 46.86 30.34 -36.20
C VAL A 273 47.79 30.66 -35.03
N GLU A 274 47.56 30.03 -33.89
CA GLU A 274 48.41 30.19 -32.70
C GLU A 274 49.83 29.70 -32.96
N TYR A 275 50.00 28.58 -33.68
CA TYR A 275 51.32 28.07 -34.06
C TYR A 275 52.14 29.10 -34.86
N TRP A 276 51.58 29.65 -35.94
CA TRP A 276 52.28 30.61 -36.79
C TRP A 276 52.54 31.94 -36.08
N ARG A 277 51.59 32.40 -35.27
CA ARG A 277 51.77 33.58 -34.41
C ARG A 277 52.93 33.40 -33.43
N ASN A 278 52.98 32.26 -32.73
CA ASN A 278 54.08 31.93 -31.82
C ASN A 278 55.43 31.79 -32.56
N ARG A 279 55.39 31.32 -33.81
CA ARG A 279 56.58 31.22 -34.65
C ARG A 279 57.09 32.59 -35.08
N ALA A 280 56.19 33.51 -35.46
CA ALA A 280 56.51 34.89 -35.81
C ALA A 280 57.17 35.64 -34.64
N THR A 281 56.60 35.55 -33.43
CA THR A 281 57.17 36.17 -32.22
C THR A 281 58.55 35.59 -31.86
N THR A 282 58.75 34.28 -32.07
CA THR A 282 60.05 33.63 -31.87
C THR A 282 61.10 34.16 -32.86
N TYR A 283 60.74 34.39 -34.12
CA TYR A 283 61.67 34.94 -35.10
C TYR A 283 61.92 36.43 -34.92
N GLU A 284 60.93 37.19 -34.45
CA GLU A 284 61.09 38.58 -34.06
C GLU A 284 62.11 38.74 -32.93
N THR A 285 62.00 37.94 -31.87
CA THR A 285 62.94 37.99 -30.75
C THR A 285 64.36 37.64 -31.20
N LYS A 286 64.52 36.59 -32.02
CA LYS A 286 65.82 36.22 -32.61
C LYS A 286 66.39 37.32 -33.52
N GLY A 287 65.55 37.91 -34.38
CA GLY A 287 65.95 39.02 -35.26
C GLY A 287 66.41 40.23 -34.47
N ASN A 288 65.68 40.60 -33.42
CA ASN A 288 66.07 41.68 -32.51
C ASN A 288 67.38 41.40 -31.76
N VAL A 289 67.64 40.14 -31.38
CA VAL A 289 68.93 39.76 -30.77
C VAL A 289 70.08 39.91 -31.78
N TRP A 290 69.91 39.46 -33.02
CA TRP A 290 70.93 39.63 -34.07
C TRP A 290 71.13 41.10 -34.46
N LEU A 291 70.07 41.89 -34.49
CA LEU A 291 70.13 43.34 -34.73
C LEU A 291 70.96 44.02 -33.63
N LYS A 292 70.67 43.74 -32.35
CA LYS A 292 71.46 44.26 -31.21
C LYS A 292 72.93 43.86 -31.32
N ARG A 293 73.23 42.61 -31.68
CA ARG A 293 74.61 42.13 -31.90
C ARG A 293 75.30 42.87 -33.05
N THR A 294 74.59 43.13 -34.13
CA THR A 294 75.11 43.89 -35.29
C THR A 294 75.45 45.32 -34.91
N ILE A 295 74.56 45.98 -34.15
CA ILE A 295 74.78 47.35 -33.65
C ILE A 295 76.00 47.37 -32.72
N TRP A 296 76.07 46.46 -31.74
CA TRP A 296 77.22 46.37 -30.82
C TRP A 296 78.54 46.12 -31.55
N ALA A 297 78.57 45.17 -32.50
CA ALA A 297 79.76 44.89 -33.30
C ALA A 297 80.20 46.11 -34.11
N THR A 298 79.26 46.84 -34.70
CA THR A 298 79.55 48.07 -35.47
C THR A 298 80.11 49.16 -34.56
N CYS A 299 79.51 49.38 -33.38
CA CYS A 299 80.03 50.34 -32.40
C CYS A 299 81.44 49.99 -31.92
N ILE A 300 81.75 48.71 -31.69
CA ILE A 300 83.09 48.25 -31.29
C ILE A 300 84.10 48.55 -32.39
N VAL A 301 83.78 48.23 -33.65
CA VAL A 301 84.66 48.51 -34.80
C VAL A 301 84.92 50.01 -34.93
N LEU A 302 83.88 50.84 -34.82
CA LEU A 302 84.01 52.30 -34.84
C LEU A 302 84.83 52.83 -33.66
N ALA A 303 84.67 52.27 -32.46
CA ALA A 303 85.45 52.64 -31.29
C ALA A 303 86.93 52.29 -31.44
N ILE A 304 87.25 51.11 -31.99
CA ILE A 304 88.64 50.69 -32.28
C ILE A 304 89.26 51.62 -33.32
N ILE A 305 88.57 51.92 -34.42
CA ILE A 305 89.05 52.83 -35.45
C ILE A 305 89.24 54.24 -34.86
N GLY A 306 88.27 54.75 -34.10
CA GLY A 306 88.35 56.05 -33.44
C GLY A 306 89.50 56.15 -32.44
N ALA A 307 89.73 55.10 -31.64
CA ALA A 307 90.86 55.02 -30.71
C ALA A 307 92.21 55.02 -31.47
N CYS A 308 92.32 54.29 -32.58
CA CYS A 308 93.51 54.32 -33.44
C CYS A 308 93.77 55.70 -34.05
N LEU A 309 92.72 56.50 -34.33
CA LEU A 309 92.87 57.86 -34.84
C LEU A 309 93.25 58.88 -33.75
N TYR A 310 92.69 58.75 -32.55
CA TYR A 310 92.93 59.68 -31.44
C TYR A 310 94.25 59.40 -30.69
N LEU A 311 94.61 58.13 -30.52
CA LEU A 311 95.91 57.68 -30.00
C LEU A 311 96.61 56.82 -31.07
N PRO A 312 97.33 57.42 -32.03
CA PRO A 312 98.00 56.65 -33.07
C PRO A 312 99.05 55.72 -32.46
N PRO A 313 98.92 54.39 -32.64
CA PRO A 313 99.97 53.44 -32.27
C PRO A 313 101.30 53.83 -32.92
N GLU A 314 102.44 53.41 -32.36
CA GLU A 314 103.76 53.73 -32.90
C GLU A 314 103.91 53.33 -34.38
N ALA A 315 103.22 52.27 -34.79
CA ALA A 315 103.11 51.82 -36.17
C ALA A 315 102.36 52.77 -37.14
N PHE A 316 101.86 53.91 -36.68
CA PHE A 316 101.19 54.92 -37.52
C PHE A 316 101.79 56.33 -37.37
N LYS A 317 102.88 56.49 -36.61
CA LYS A 317 103.54 57.79 -36.37
C LYS A 317 104.60 58.16 -37.41
N GLY A 318 105.07 57.20 -38.21
CA GLY A 318 106.09 57.41 -39.24
C GLY A 318 105.54 58.11 -40.50
N SER A 319 106.44 58.74 -41.27
CA SER A 319 106.09 59.39 -42.54
C SER A 319 105.70 58.34 -43.60
N ILE A 320 104.47 58.45 -44.13
CA ILE A 320 103.96 57.56 -45.18
C ILE A 320 104.77 57.71 -46.48
N LEU A 321 105.34 58.90 -46.71
CA LEU A 321 106.09 59.22 -47.92
C LEU A 321 107.50 58.60 -47.94
N ASP A 322 108.06 58.32 -46.76
CA ASP A 322 109.41 57.74 -46.61
C ASP A 322 109.40 56.20 -46.54
N ALA A 323 108.23 55.58 -46.75
CA ALA A 323 108.04 54.13 -46.84
C ALA A 323 108.63 53.32 -45.66
N GLU A 324 108.52 53.84 -44.42
CA GLU A 324 109.01 53.13 -43.24
C GLU A 324 108.33 51.75 -43.09
N PRO A 325 109.11 50.65 -42.92
CA PRO A 325 108.57 49.29 -42.88
C PRO A 325 107.51 49.06 -41.78
N ILE A 326 107.62 49.78 -40.65
CA ILE A 326 106.67 49.64 -39.52
C ILE A 326 105.33 50.30 -39.82
N THR A 327 105.34 51.43 -40.52
CA THR A 327 104.15 52.18 -40.96
C THR A 327 103.37 51.41 -42.03
N ILE A 328 104.08 50.79 -42.98
CA ILE A 328 103.46 49.95 -44.01
C ILE A 328 102.76 48.72 -43.38
N ARG A 329 103.39 48.05 -42.41
CA ARG A 329 102.79 46.92 -41.69
C ARG A 329 101.53 47.33 -40.92
N GLY A 330 101.54 48.49 -40.27
CA GLY A 330 100.39 49.05 -39.56
C GLY A 330 99.19 49.28 -40.49
N ILE A 331 99.43 49.91 -41.65
CA ILE A 331 98.38 50.18 -42.65
C ILE A 331 97.79 48.88 -43.22
N ILE A 332 98.64 47.89 -43.55
CA ILE A 332 98.17 46.59 -44.06
C ILE A 332 97.29 45.87 -43.03
N LEU A 333 97.71 45.86 -41.76
CA LEU A 333 96.93 45.24 -40.67
C LEU A 333 95.60 45.96 -40.43
N LEU A 334 95.59 47.29 -40.49
CA LEU A 334 94.36 48.09 -40.39
C LEU A 334 93.41 47.78 -41.55
N ALA A 335 93.93 47.76 -42.79
CA ALA A 335 93.13 47.44 -43.97
C ALA A 335 92.56 46.01 -43.91
N MET A 336 93.34 45.04 -43.44
CA MET A 336 92.88 43.67 -43.19
C MET A 336 91.79 43.62 -42.11
N PHE A 337 91.98 44.34 -40.99
CA PHE A 337 91.00 44.40 -39.91
C PHE A 337 89.67 45.03 -40.35
N ILE A 338 89.73 46.14 -41.10
CA ILE A 338 88.54 46.80 -41.66
C ILE A 338 87.81 45.85 -42.62
N SER A 339 88.56 45.19 -43.52
CA SER A 339 87.98 44.26 -44.51
C SER A 339 87.31 43.06 -43.83
N PHE A 340 87.96 42.47 -42.82
CA PHE A 340 87.40 41.38 -42.03
C PHE A 340 86.16 41.83 -41.23
N SER A 341 86.23 42.98 -40.59
CA SER A 341 85.12 43.55 -39.82
C SER A 341 83.92 43.86 -40.72
N ALA A 342 84.13 44.41 -41.91
CA ALA A 342 83.08 44.65 -42.89
C ALA A 342 82.40 43.34 -43.33
N TYR A 343 83.19 42.28 -43.59
CA TYR A 343 82.65 40.97 -43.91
C TYR A 343 81.85 40.36 -42.73
N PHE A 344 82.38 40.47 -41.51
CA PHE A 344 81.72 39.97 -40.30
C PHE A 344 80.40 40.71 -40.02
N ILE A 345 80.37 42.04 -40.12
CA ILE A 345 79.15 42.84 -40.00
C ILE A 345 78.15 42.43 -41.08
N ARG A 346 78.59 42.22 -42.33
CA ARG A 346 77.72 41.73 -43.41
C ARG A 346 77.09 40.38 -43.08
N LEU A 347 77.81 39.47 -42.43
CA LEU A 347 77.25 38.20 -41.95
C LEU A 347 76.17 38.43 -40.89
N LEU A 348 76.41 39.28 -39.90
CA LEU A 348 75.42 39.60 -38.85
C LEU A 348 74.16 40.28 -39.41
N VAL A 349 74.33 41.18 -40.39
CA VAL A 349 73.21 41.79 -41.13
C VAL A 349 72.41 40.71 -41.86
N LYS A 350 73.06 39.75 -42.54
CA LYS A 350 72.37 38.62 -43.19
C LYS A 350 71.57 37.78 -42.18
N MET A 351 72.12 37.49 -41.00
CA MET A 351 71.42 36.73 -39.96
C MET A 351 70.19 37.49 -39.41
N THR A 352 70.31 38.81 -39.28
CA THR A 352 69.22 39.71 -38.86
C THR A 352 68.10 39.71 -39.88
N LEU A 353 68.42 39.97 -41.15
CA LEU A 353 67.45 39.98 -42.25
C LEU A 353 66.79 38.62 -42.42
N SER A 354 67.53 37.52 -42.33
CA SER A 354 66.99 36.15 -42.40
C SER A 354 65.93 35.91 -41.32
N SER A 355 66.20 36.32 -40.08
CA SER A 355 65.24 36.18 -38.97
C SER A 355 63.98 37.02 -39.21
N PHE A 356 64.11 38.24 -39.73
CA PHE A 356 62.95 39.07 -40.06
C PHE A 356 62.17 38.59 -41.30
N HIS A 357 62.83 37.97 -42.29
CA HIS A 357 62.13 37.32 -43.40
C HIS A 357 61.30 36.13 -42.91
N LEU A 358 61.87 35.29 -42.03
CA LEU A 358 61.14 34.17 -41.42
C LEU A 358 59.99 34.64 -40.53
N LYS A 359 60.13 35.79 -39.86
CA LYS A 359 59.02 36.44 -39.16
C LYS A 359 57.91 36.79 -40.15
N ARG A 360 58.23 37.51 -41.24
CA ARG A 360 57.23 37.96 -42.21
C ARG A 360 56.53 36.80 -42.91
N ASP A 361 57.27 35.75 -43.27
CA ASP A 361 56.70 34.51 -43.82
C ASP A 361 55.72 33.85 -42.81
N ALA A 362 56.07 33.80 -41.53
CA ALA A 362 55.15 33.29 -40.50
C ALA A 362 53.89 34.17 -40.32
N GLU A 363 54.02 35.50 -40.40
CA GLU A 363 52.87 36.44 -40.35
C GLU A 363 51.98 36.30 -41.60
N GLU A 364 52.58 36.15 -42.79
CA GLU A 364 51.85 35.90 -44.04
C GLU A 364 51.10 34.57 -43.96
N ARG A 365 51.71 33.51 -43.42
CA ARG A 365 51.05 32.21 -43.20
C ARG A 365 49.95 32.27 -42.15
N GLU A 366 50.12 33.06 -41.09
CA GLU A 366 49.04 33.31 -40.11
C GLU A 366 47.83 33.93 -40.81
N GLN A 367 48.03 34.98 -41.60
CA GLN A 367 46.97 35.65 -42.35
C GLN A 367 46.33 34.75 -43.40
N LEU A 368 47.14 33.99 -44.16
CA LEU A 368 46.64 33.02 -45.13
C LEU A 368 45.84 31.91 -44.45
N THR A 369 46.25 31.45 -43.26
CA THR A 369 45.50 30.46 -42.48
C THR A 369 44.16 31.03 -42.03
N LEU A 370 44.12 32.30 -41.59
CA LEU A 370 42.89 33.00 -41.23
C LEU A 370 41.96 33.19 -42.43
N ILE A 371 42.49 33.59 -43.59
CA ILE A 371 41.72 33.76 -44.83
C ILE A 371 41.20 32.41 -45.33
N TYR A 372 42.05 31.41 -45.43
CA TYR A 372 41.67 30.04 -45.80
C TYR A 372 40.51 29.58 -44.93
N LEU A 373 40.62 29.78 -43.63
CA LEU A 373 39.58 29.30 -42.76
C LEU A 373 38.30 30.14 -42.85
N ALA A 374 38.38 31.46 -42.99
CA ALA A 374 37.21 32.29 -43.28
C ALA A 374 36.45 31.80 -44.54
N LEU A 375 37.18 31.39 -45.58
CA LEU A 375 36.60 30.81 -46.80
C LEU A 375 35.99 29.41 -46.58
N VAL A 376 36.62 28.56 -45.75
CA VAL A 376 36.06 27.24 -45.38
C VAL A 376 34.77 27.41 -44.58
N LYS A 377 34.74 28.35 -43.64
CA LYS A 377 33.56 28.68 -42.83
C LYS A 377 32.39 29.16 -43.68
N ASP A 378 32.67 29.98 -44.69
CA ASP A 378 31.67 30.50 -45.63
C ASP A 378 31.20 29.46 -46.66
N GLY A 379 31.78 28.25 -46.68
CA GLY A 379 31.44 27.18 -47.61
C GLY A 379 31.79 27.49 -49.07
N LYS A 380 32.69 28.45 -49.31
CA LYS A 380 33.03 29.00 -50.63
C LYS A 380 34.26 28.39 -51.29
N LEU A 381 34.81 27.29 -50.73
CA LEU A 381 36.02 26.65 -51.24
C LEU A 381 35.70 25.37 -52.00
N GLU A 382 35.97 25.37 -53.30
CA GLU A 382 35.95 24.17 -54.14
C GLU A 382 37.13 23.24 -53.80
N LYS A 383 37.01 21.94 -54.08
CA LYS A 383 38.03 20.94 -53.63
C LYS A 383 39.42 21.20 -54.20
N ASP A 384 39.52 21.78 -55.40
CA ASP A 384 40.79 22.03 -56.08
C ASP A 384 41.50 23.27 -55.51
N ASP A 385 40.74 24.33 -55.19
CA ASP A 385 41.26 25.55 -54.53
C ASP A 385 41.81 25.25 -53.14
N ARG A 386 41.21 24.29 -52.43
CA ARG A 386 41.68 23.82 -51.12
C ARG A 386 43.11 23.27 -51.20
N ASN A 387 43.43 22.49 -52.22
CA ASN A 387 44.76 21.92 -52.39
C ASN A 387 45.80 22.99 -52.71
N PHE A 388 45.44 24.01 -53.51
CA PHE A 388 46.33 25.12 -53.85
C PHE A 388 46.68 26.00 -52.63
N VAL A 389 45.68 26.30 -51.78
CA VAL A 389 45.90 27.07 -50.56
C VAL A 389 46.71 26.29 -49.53
N LEU A 390 46.41 24.99 -49.35
CA LEU A 390 47.21 24.13 -48.47
C LEU A 390 48.66 24.01 -48.96
N GLN A 391 48.88 23.85 -50.26
CA GLN A 391 50.23 23.81 -50.83
C GLN A 391 50.99 25.12 -50.57
N SER A 392 50.31 26.26 -50.69
CA SER A 392 50.92 27.57 -50.39
C SER A 392 51.26 27.72 -48.90
N LEU A 393 50.38 27.28 -47.99
CA LEU A 393 50.59 27.30 -46.54
C LEU A 393 51.72 26.38 -46.06
N PHE A 394 51.91 25.23 -46.72
CA PHE A 394 52.92 24.22 -46.37
C PHE A 394 54.21 24.29 -47.22
N SER A 395 54.29 25.16 -48.22
CA SER A 395 55.52 25.38 -49.00
C SER A 395 56.68 25.87 -48.12
N ARG A 396 57.93 25.63 -48.52
CA ARG A 396 59.10 26.00 -47.70
C ARG A 396 59.40 27.50 -47.82
N ALA A 397 59.74 28.15 -46.71
CA ALA A 397 60.22 29.53 -46.71
C ALA A 397 61.62 29.61 -47.33
N GLU A 398 61.81 30.45 -48.35
CA GLU A 398 63.12 30.71 -48.91
C GLU A 398 63.90 31.63 -47.97
N THR A 399 64.89 31.06 -47.28
CA THR A 399 65.85 31.86 -46.53
C THR A 399 67.04 32.17 -47.42
N GLY A 400 67.36 33.43 -47.64
CA GLY A 400 68.55 33.87 -48.41
C GLY A 400 69.91 33.53 -47.80
N LEU A 401 69.96 32.55 -46.89
CA LEU A 401 71.16 32.03 -46.23
C LEU A 401 71.59 30.65 -46.75
N LEU A 402 70.65 29.87 -47.31
CA LEU A 402 70.91 28.59 -47.97
C LEU A 402 70.53 28.77 -49.44
N GLY A 403 71.54 28.93 -50.29
CA GLY A 403 71.34 28.89 -51.73
C GLY A 403 71.06 27.45 -52.17
N GLU A 404 70.00 27.29 -52.95
CA GLU A 404 69.71 26.13 -53.81
C GLU A 404 69.84 24.75 -53.15
N ASP A 405 68.78 24.30 -52.46
CA ASP A 405 68.56 22.86 -52.31
C ASP A 405 67.09 22.52 -52.57
N SER A 406 66.92 21.73 -53.63
CA SER A 406 65.72 21.42 -54.40
C SER A 406 64.49 21.04 -53.55
N GLY A 407 63.54 21.96 -53.42
CA GLY A 407 62.20 21.70 -52.87
C GLY A 407 61.20 22.72 -53.41
N PRO A 408 59.88 22.42 -53.44
CA PRO A 408 58.90 23.30 -54.06
C PRO A 408 58.80 24.65 -53.32
N THR A 409 59.23 25.69 -54.02
CA THR A 409 59.10 27.11 -53.63
C THR A 409 57.65 27.57 -53.74
N MET A 410 57.26 28.54 -52.91
CA MET A 410 55.97 29.23 -53.00
C MET A 410 55.74 29.72 -54.45
N PRO A 411 54.58 29.44 -55.09
CA PRO A 411 54.29 29.99 -56.40
C PRO A 411 54.23 31.52 -56.30
N VAL A 412 55.21 32.19 -56.88
CA VAL A 412 55.19 33.65 -57.01
C VAL A 412 54.05 33.99 -57.96
N LEU A 413 53.06 34.73 -57.48
CA LEU A 413 52.04 35.35 -58.33
C LEU A 413 52.74 36.37 -59.25
N GLU A 414 53.18 35.93 -60.42
CA GLU A 414 53.51 36.84 -61.51
C GLU A 414 52.27 37.71 -61.77
N ARG A 415 52.46 39.02 -61.67
CA ARG A 415 51.39 40.00 -61.94
C ARG A 415 50.82 39.72 -63.32
N VAL A 416 49.60 39.21 -63.35
CA VAL A 416 48.74 39.30 -64.54
C VAL A 416 48.38 40.77 -64.69
N VAL A 417 49.23 41.52 -65.40
CA VAL A 417 48.81 42.73 -66.08
C VAL A 417 48.33 42.30 -67.44
N ARG A 418 47.01 42.22 -67.60
CA ARG A 418 46.31 42.52 -68.86
C ARG A 418 44.88 42.93 -68.58
#